data_AF-A0A397YPI4-F1
#
_entry.id   AF-A0A397YPI4-F1
#
_cell.length_a   1.000
_cell.length_b   1.000
_cell.length_c   1.000
_cell.angle_alpha   90.00
_cell.angle_beta   90.00
_cell.angle_gamma   90.00
#
_symmetry.space_group_name_H-M   'P 1'
#
loop_
_entity.id
_entity.type
_entity.pdbx_description
1 polymer ?
#
loop_
_entity_poly.entity_id
_entity_poly.type
_entity_poly.pdbx_seq_one_letter_code
_entity_poly.pdbx_strand_id
1 'polypeptide(L)'
;MDYYFSEKGFEVCRIDGSVKLEERRRQIQEFNDEKSNCRIFLLSTRAGGLGINLTAADTCILYDSDWNPQMDLQAMDRCHRIGQTKPVHVYRLATAQSVEGRVLKRAYSKLKLEHVVIGKGQFHQERAKSSTPLEEDDILALLKDDENAEDKLIQTDISEEDLDRVLDRSDLMITLPGETQAQEAFPVKGPGWEVVSSSAGGMLSSLNS
;
A
#
# COMPACT_ATOMS: atom_id res chain seq x y z
N MET A 1 14.70 13.94 4.53
CA MET A 1 14.59 13.31 3.20
C MET A 1 15.40 14.08 2.17
N ASP A 2 15.01 15.31 1.78
CA ASP A 2 15.71 16.07 0.72
C ASP A 2 17.22 16.20 0.94
N TYR A 3 17.64 16.58 2.16
CA TYR A 3 19.06 16.69 2.52
C TYR A 3 19.82 15.36 2.35
N TYR A 4 19.22 14.25 2.80
CA TYR A 4 19.82 12.92 2.71
C TYR A 4 20.01 12.48 1.25
N PHE A 5 19.01 12.70 0.39
CA PHE A 5 19.13 12.37 -1.02
C PHE A 5 20.12 13.28 -1.75
N SER A 6 20.17 14.57 -1.39
CA SER A 6 21.16 15.50 -1.92
C SER A 6 22.59 15.09 -1.57
N GLU A 7 22.85 14.65 -0.34
CA GLU A 7 24.16 14.16 0.09
C GLU A 7 24.56 12.87 -0.64
N LYS A 8 23.59 12.01 -0.94
CA LYS A 8 23.78 10.78 -1.73
C LYS A 8 23.86 11.03 -3.24
N GLY A 9 23.64 12.26 -3.70
CA GLY A 9 23.70 12.64 -5.13
C GLY A 9 22.49 12.20 -5.95
N PHE A 10 21.34 11.94 -5.31
CA PHE A 10 20.10 11.60 -6.03
C PHE A 10 19.30 12.86 -6.36
N GLU A 11 18.84 12.94 -7.60
CA GLU A 11 17.86 13.94 -8.03
C GLU A 11 16.46 13.56 -7.57
N VAL A 12 15.78 14.48 -6.90
CA VAL A 12 14.47 14.26 -6.31
C VAL A 12 13.48 15.34 -6.70
N CYS A 13 12.25 14.92 -6.94
CA CYS A 13 11.10 15.78 -7.20
C CYS A 13 10.26 15.82 -5.91
N ARG A 14 9.72 16.99 -5.50
CA ARG A 14 8.99 17.16 -4.24
C ARG A 14 7.73 18.02 -4.41
N ILE A 15 6.58 17.45 -4.07
CA ILE A 15 5.32 18.20 -3.94
C ILE A 15 4.82 18.12 -2.50
N ASP A 16 4.68 19.30 -1.90
CA ASP A 16 3.91 19.52 -0.69
C ASP A 16 2.78 20.54 -0.93
N GLY A 17 2.02 20.84 0.13
CA GLY A 17 0.91 21.78 0.09
C GLY A 17 1.31 23.24 -0.19
N SER A 18 2.59 23.57 -0.21
CA SER A 18 3.11 24.94 -0.42
C SER A 18 3.63 25.19 -1.85
N VAL A 19 3.82 24.14 -2.65
CA VAL A 19 4.34 24.25 -4.02
C VAL A 19 3.30 24.88 -4.96
N LYS A 20 3.73 25.92 -5.69
CA LYS A 20 2.90 26.61 -6.71
C LYS A 20 2.47 25.64 -7.81
N LEU A 21 1.30 25.91 -8.42
CA LEU A 21 0.71 25.04 -9.44
C LEU A 21 1.63 24.83 -10.67
N GLU A 22 2.32 25.88 -11.11
CA GLU A 22 3.24 25.79 -12.27
C GLU A 22 4.43 24.87 -11.97
N GLU A 23 5.05 25.07 -10.82
CA GLU A 23 6.19 24.26 -10.36
C GLU A 23 5.78 22.80 -10.14
N ARG A 24 4.58 22.59 -9.60
CA ARG A 24 3.98 21.25 -9.48
C ARG A 24 3.89 20.54 -10.83
N ARG A 25 3.40 21.23 -11.87
CA ARG A 25 3.28 20.65 -13.22
C ARG A 25 4.65 20.32 -13.80
N ARG A 26 5.63 21.20 -13.61
CA ARG A 26 7.01 20.99 -14.05
C ARG A 26 7.60 19.71 -13.45
N GLN A 27 7.49 19.54 -12.14
CA GLN A 27 8.03 18.36 -11.46
C GLN A 27 7.32 17.06 -11.82
N ILE A 28 5.99 17.09 -12.03
CA ILE A 28 5.24 15.90 -12.51
C ILE A 28 5.70 15.50 -13.91
N GLN A 29 5.93 16.47 -14.80
CA GLN A 29 6.42 16.20 -16.15
C GLN A 29 7.85 15.65 -16.11
N GLU A 30 8.72 16.28 -15.32
CA GLU A 30 10.11 15.88 -15.13
C GLU A 30 10.23 14.45 -14.57
N PHE A 31 9.36 14.05 -13.64
CA PHE A 31 9.38 12.68 -13.11
C PHE A 31 8.82 11.64 -14.09
N ASN A 32 7.82 12.02 -14.90
CA ASN A 32 7.22 11.10 -15.87
C ASN A 32 8.04 10.98 -17.18
N ASP A 33 9.05 11.83 -17.39
CA ASP A 33 9.95 11.73 -18.53
C ASP A 33 10.93 10.57 -18.32
N GLU A 34 10.91 9.58 -19.22
CA GLU A 34 11.81 8.43 -19.21
C GLU A 34 13.29 8.81 -19.32
N LYS A 35 13.58 10.00 -19.86
CA LYS A 35 14.95 10.52 -19.99
C LYS A 35 15.43 11.27 -18.75
N SER A 36 14.56 11.46 -17.76
CA SER A 36 14.89 12.16 -16.52
C SER A 36 15.75 11.29 -15.61
N ASN A 37 16.64 11.95 -14.88
CA ASN A 37 17.40 11.30 -13.80
C ASN A 37 16.62 11.32 -12.47
N CYS A 38 15.48 12.03 -12.39
CA CYS A 38 14.64 12.07 -11.20
C CYS A 38 13.91 10.73 -11.02
N ARG A 39 14.47 9.84 -10.19
CA ARG A 39 13.88 8.53 -9.88
C ARG A 39 13.09 8.50 -8.56
N ILE A 40 13.12 9.59 -7.80
CA ILE A 40 12.51 9.68 -6.47
C ILE A 40 11.55 10.86 -6.45
N PHE A 41 10.29 10.59 -6.10
CA PHE A 41 9.27 11.61 -5.90
C PHE A 41 8.82 11.63 -4.43
N LEU A 42 9.06 12.75 -3.75
CA LEU A 42 8.63 12.98 -2.37
C LEU A 42 7.28 13.67 -2.37
N LEU A 43 6.31 13.03 -1.73
CA LEU A 43 4.94 13.50 -1.62
C LEU A 43 4.53 13.51 -0.17
N SER A 44 3.83 14.58 0.24
CA SER A 44 2.98 14.46 1.42
C SER A 44 1.68 13.74 1.05
N THR A 45 1.23 12.78 1.87
CA THR A 45 0.01 12.00 1.64
C THR A 45 -1.20 12.88 1.34
N ARG A 46 -1.30 14.03 2.02
CA ARG A 46 -2.36 15.02 1.79
C ARG A 46 -2.23 15.79 0.48
N ALA A 47 -1.02 16.07 -0.01
CA ALA A 47 -0.84 16.65 -1.34
C ALA A 47 -1.13 15.63 -2.46
N GLY A 48 -1.03 14.33 -2.16
CA GLY A 48 -1.42 13.24 -3.07
C GLY A 48 -2.90 13.23 -3.42
N GLY A 49 -3.77 13.79 -2.57
CA GLY A 49 -5.22 13.88 -2.80
C GLY A 49 -5.65 14.81 -3.94
N LEU A 50 -4.71 15.50 -4.58
CA LEU A 50 -4.96 16.54 -5.59
C LEU A 50 -5.05 16.01 -7.03
N GLY A 51 -5.15 14.68 -7.22
CA GLY A 51 -5.42 14.08 -8.53
C GLY A 51 -4.24 14.12 -9.51
N ILE A 52 -3.01 13.94 -9.02
CA ILE A 52 -1.80 13.87 -9.86
C ILE A 52 -1.64 12.48 -10.52
N ASN A 53 -0.82 12.40 -11.57
CA ASN A 53 -0.51 11.14 -12.27
C ASN A 53 0.98 10.88 -12.25
N LEU A 54 1.41 9.76 -11.68
CA LEU A 54 2.81 9.36 -11.50
C LEU A 54 3.02 7.93 -12.00
N THR A 55 2.53 7.63 -13.20
CA THR A 55 2.59 6.30 -13.83
C THR A 55 4.01 5.86 -14.20
N ALA A 56 5.01 6.75 -14.15
CA ALA A 56 6.40 6.33 -14.30
C ALA A 56 6.93 5.53 -13.09
N ALA A 57 6.32 5.68 -11.91
CA ALA A 57 6.72 4.96 -10.70
C ALA A 57 6.04 3.59 -10.60
N ASP A 58 6.82 2.55 -10.38
CA ASP A 58 6.38 1.18 -10.09
C ASP A 58 6.47 0.83 -8.59
N THR A 59 7.04 1.72 -7.77
CA THR A 59 7.23 1.49 -6.33
C THR A 59 6.64 2.65 -5.54
N CYS A 60 5.78 2.34 -4.58
CA CYS A 60 5.27 3.30 -3.60
C CYS A 60 5.78 2.93 -2.21
N ILE A 61 6.34 3.89 -1.48
CA ILE A 61 6.77 3.69 -0.10
C ILE A 61 5.96 4.65 0.78
N LEU A 62 5.07 4.09 1.59
CA LEU A 62 4.36 4.80 2.64
C LEU A 62 5.28 4.83 3.87
N TYR A 63 5.94 5.97 4.07
CA TYR A 63 6.89 6.14 5.16
C TYR A 63 6.19 6.18 6.53
N ASP A 64 5.03 6.83 6.58
CA ASP A 64 4.10 6.87 7.68
C ASP A 64 2.68 6.59 7.17
N SER A 65 1.81 6.11 8.06
CA SER A 65 0.42 5.76 7.71
C SER A 65 -0.56 6.81 8.24
N ASP A 66 -1.51 7.25 7.42
CA ASP A 66 -2.56 8.16 7.88
C ASP A 66 -3.61 7.40 8.72
N TRP A 67 -4.28 8.11 9.63
CA TRP A 67 -5.38 7.57 10.43
C TRP A 67 -6.63 7.24 9.59
N ASN A 68 -6.72 7.82 8.41
CA ASN A 68 -7.73 7.51 7.40
C ASN A 68 -7.10 6.63 6.29
N PRO A 69 -7.45 5.34 6.19
CA PRO A 69 -6.88 4.43 5.19
C PRO A 69 -7.12 4.90 3.75
N GLN A 70 -8.19 5.67 3.51
CA GLN A 70 -8.51 6.19 2.18
C GLN A 70 -7.47 7.19 1.66
N MET A 71 -6.78 7.91 2.55
CA MET A 71 -5.70 8.82 2.16
C MET A 71 -4.52 8.06 1.58
N ASP A 72 -4.17 6.93 2.20
CA ASP A 72 -3.09 6.06 1.73
C ASP A 72 -3.48 5.35 0.43
N LEU A 73 -4.72 4.84 0.34
CA LEU A 73 -5.26 4.25 -0.89
C LEU A 73 -5.18 5.23 -2.06
N GLN A 74 -5.60 6.47 -1.82
CA GLN A 74 -5.55 7.52 -2.83
C GLN A 74 -4.11 7.87 -3.21
N ALA A 75 -3.15 7.79 -2.29
CA ALA A 75 -1.73 8.00 -2.59
C ALA A 75 -1.16 6.86 -3.46
N MET A 76 -1.51 5.61 -3.18
CA MET A 76 -1.12 4.45 -4.00
C MET A 76 -1.71 4.53 -5.41
N ASP A 77 -2.96 5.00 -5.55
CA ASP A 77 -3.63 5.22 -6.85
C ASP A 77 -2.98 6.33 -7.69
N ARG A 78 -1.90 6.98 -7.25
CA ARG A 78 -1.11 7.91 -8.08
C ARG A 78 -0.18 7.18 -9.04
N CYS A 79 0.35 6.03 -8.63
CA CYS A 79 1.20 5.16 -9.43
C CYS A 79 0.45 3.92 -9.92
N HIS A 80 -0.42 3.33 -9.10
CA HIS A 80 -1.32 2.26 -9.50
C HIS A 80 -2.55 2.84 -10.21
N ARG A 81 -2.35 3.32 -11.44
CA ARG A 81 -3.37 4.01 -12.22
C ARG A 81 -3.37 3.55 -13.67
N ILE A 82 -4.51 3.72 -14.34
CA ILE A 82 -4.63 3.55 -15.81
C ILE A 82 -3.52 4.36 -16.49
N GLY A 83 -2.66 3.66 -17.25
CA GLY A 83 -1.44 4.22 -17.86
C GLY A 83 -0.15 3.62 -17.32
N GLN A 84 -0.19 2.93 -16.17
CA GLN A 84 0.92 2.12 -15.67
C GLN A 84 1.09 0.84 -16.51
N THR A 85 2.33 0.51 -16.85
CA THR A 85 2.69 -0.68 -17.64
C THR A 85 3.45 -1.72 -16.82
N LYS A 86 4.02 -1.33 -15.67
CA LYS A 86 4.79 -2.18 -14.76
C LYS A 86 3.98 -2.60 -13.54
N PRO A 87 4.25 -3.77 -12.93
CA PRO A 87 3.62 -4.15 -11.67
C PRO A 87 3.99 -3.15 -10.57
N VAL A 88 2.98 -2.67 -9.84
CA VAL A 88 3.20 -1.72 -8.73
C VAL A 88 3.36 -2.48 -7.43
N HIS A 89 4.46 -2.25 -6.73
CA HIS A 89 4.66 -2.76 -5.37
C HIS A 89 4.56 -1.61 -4.36
N VAL A 90 3.88 -1.85 -3.24
CA VAL A 90 3.72 -0.86 -2.19
C VAL A 90 4.35 -1.39 -0.90
N TYR A 91 5.33 -0.66 -0.39
CA TYR A 91 5.88 -0.87 0.94
C TYR A 91 5.23 0.09 1.92
N ARG A 92 4.78 -0.44 3.05
CA ARG A 92 4.31 0.37 4.18
C ARG A 92 5.23 0.14 5.35
N LEU A 93 5.91 1.20 5.77
CA LEU A 93 6.78 1.15 6.94
C LEU A 93 5.95 1.35 8.20
N ALA A 94 6.29 0.58 9.24
CA ALA A 94 5.71 0.72 10.56
C ALA A 94 6.77 0.39 11.60
N THR A 95 6.82 1.18 12.66
CA THR A 95 7.75 0.97 13.77
C THR A 95 7.18 -0.08 14.72
N ALA A 96 7.93 -1.16 14.92
CA ALA A 96 7.61 -2.22 15.87
C ALA A 96 7.44 -1.66 17.30
N GLN A 97 6.53 -2.27 18.08
CA GLN A 97 6.26 -1.92 19.48
C GLN A 97 5.92 -0.44 19.73
N SER A 98 5.38 0.24 18.70
CA SER A 98 5.04 1.66 18.76
C SER A 98 3.52 1.90 18.67
N VAL A 99 3.12 3.17 18.79
CA VAL A 99 1.73 3.58 18.54
C VAL A 99 1.29 3.30 17.10
N GLU A 100 2.22 3.20 16.15
CA GLU A 100 1.92 3.01 14.72
C GLU A 100 1.22 1.67 14.45
N GLY A 101 1.56 0.60 15.18
CA GLY A 101 0.86 -0.68 15.07
C GLY A 101 -0.64 -0.57 15.41
N ARG A 102 -0.97 0.21 16.44
CA ARG A 102 -2.38 0.48 16.82
C ARG A 102 -3.09 1.35 15.78
N VAL A 103 -2.39 2.32 15.19
CA VAL A 103 -2.93 3.15 14.10
C VAL A 103 -3.25 2.29 12.89
N LEU A 104 -2.34 1.41 12.49
CA LEU A 104 -2.52 0.52 11.34
C LEU A 104 -3.71 -0.42 11.53
N LYS A 105 -3.81 -1.08 12.70
CA LYS A 105 -4.94 -1.95 13.04
C LYS A 105 -6.28 -1.21 12.97
N ARG A 106 -6.34 0.01 13.51
CA ARG A 106 -7.55 0.84 13.45
C ARG A 106 -7.89 1.30 12.04
N ALA A 107 -6.90 1.72 11.26
CA ALA A 107 -7.10 2.07 9.86
C ALA A 107 -7.67 0.88 9.09
N TYR A 108 -7.18 -0.32 9.38
CA TYR A 108 -7.65 -1.56 8.76
C TYR A 108 -9.07 -1.95 9.18
N SER A 109 -9.41 -1.86 10.47
CA SER A 109 -10.77 -2.09 10.94
C SER A 109 -11.76 -1.11 10.31
N LYS A 110 -11.37 0.17 10.13
CA LYS A 110 -12.19 1.16 9.40
C LYS A 110 -12.41 0.74 7.95
N LEU A 111 -11.38 0.29 7.24
CA LEU A 111 -11.49 -0.17 5.85
C LEU A 111 -12.41 -1.39 5.73
N LYS A 112 -12.28 -2.36 6.65
CA LYS A 112 -13.17 -3.53 6.71
C LYS A 112 -14.63 -3.12 6.94
N LEU A 113 -14.88 -2.25 7.91
CA LEU A 113 -16.23 -1.75 8.22
C LEU A 113 -16.84 -1.01 7.03
N GLU A 114 -16.07 -0.16 6.33
CA GLU A 114 -16.51 0.51 5.11
C GLU A 114 -16.97 -0.50 4.05
N HIS A 115 -16.19 -1.56 3.82
CA HIS A 115 -16.55 -2.62 2.89
C HIS A 115 -17.84 -3.35 3.29
N VAL A 116 -18.02 -3.67 4.58
CA VAL A 116 -19.27 -4.27 5.08
C VAL A 116 -20.46 -3.36 4.82
N VAL A 117 -20.31 -2.05 5.04
CA VAL A 117 -21.37 -1.06 4.82
C VAL A 117 -21.71 -0.92 3.34
N ILE A 118 -20.71 -0.88 2.44
CA ILE A 118 -20.93 -0.83 0.99
C ILE A 118 -21.67 -2.09 0.52
N GLY A 119 -21.22 -3.27 0.97
CA GLY A 119 -21.89 -4.53 0.68
C GLY A 119 -23.34 -4.53 1.17
N LYS A 120 -23.60 -4.06 2.40
CA LYS A 120 -24.96 -3.91 2.97
C LYS A 120 -25.82 -2.86 2.23
N GLY A 121 -25.20 -1.80 1.71
CA GLY A 121 -25.87 -0.74 0.94
C GLY A 121 -26.32 -1.18 -0.46
N GLN A 122 -25.58 -2.09 -1.10
CA GLN A 122 -25.96 -2.68 -2.39
C GLN A 122 -27.22 -3.57 -2.32
N PHE A 123 -27.64 -4.02 -1.13
CA PHE A 123 -28.87 -4.82 -0.97
C PHE A 123 -30.18 -4.05 -1.19
N HIS A 124 -30.16 -2.71 -1.22
CA HIS A 124 -31.38 -1.96 -1.57
C HIS A 124 -31.67 -1.95 -3.08
N GLN A 125 -30.71 -2.34 -3.94
CA GLN A 125 -30.92 -2.36 -5.38
C GLN A 125 -31.14 -3.76 -5.98
N GLU A 126 -30.55 -4.83 -5.44
CA GLU A 126 -30.75 -6.18 -5.99
C GLU A 126 -30.88 -7.26 -4.90
N ARG A 127 -32.13 -7.67 -4.63
CA ARG A 127 -32.43 -8.95 -3.98
C ARG A 127 -32.10 -10.10 -4.95
N ALA A 128 -30.84 -10.56 -5.02
CA ALA A 128 -30.52 -11.92 -5.45
C ALA A 128 -29.06 -12.32 -5.22
N LYS A 129 -28.90 -13.41 -4.45
CA LYS A 129 -27.79 -14.39 -4.43
C LYS A 129 -26.52 -14.07 -3.61
N SER A 130 -26.52 -14.66 -2.41
CA SER A 130 -25.41 -15.35 -1.74
C SER A 130 -24.06 -14.64 -1.65
N SER A 131 -23.94 -13.73 -0.68
CA SER A 131 -22.72 -13.59 0.11
C SER A 131 -23.09 -13.81 1.57
N THR A 132 -22.32 -14.62 2.29
CA THR A 132 -22.50 -14.86 3.73
C THR A 132 -22.52 -13.50 4.44
N PRO A 133 -23.62 -13.11 5.11
CA PRO A 133 -23.64 -11.89 5.88
C PRO A 133 -22.61 -12.05 7.00
N LEU A 134 -21.63 -11.15 7.07
CA LEU A 134 -20.77 -11.03 8.26
C LEU A 134 -21.71 -10.85 9.47
N GLU A 135 -21.63 -11.79 10.41
CA GLU A 135 -22.52 -11.85 11.56
C GLU A 135 -22.20 -10.68 12.51
N GLU A 136 -23.15 -10.29 13.35
CA GLU A 136 -22.94 -9.18 14.30
C GLU A 136 -21.72 -9.43 15.20
N ASP A 137 -21.42 -10.70 15.48
CA ASP A 137 -20.25 -11.14 16.23
C ASP A 137 -18.92 -10.88 15.51
N ASP A 138 -18.86 -10.99 14.17
CA ASP A 138 -17.67 -10.65 13.39
C ASP A 138 -17.39 -9.14 13.44
N ILE A 139 -18.45 -8.33 13.39
CA ILE A 139 -18.35 -6.87 13.50
C ILE A 139 -17.89 -6.49 14.92
N LEU A 140 -18.43 -7.16 15.94
CA LEU A 140 -18.01 -6.97 17.33
C LEU A 140 -16.56 -7.40 17.55
N ALA A 141 -16.10 -8.48 16.91
CA ALA A 141 -14.71 -8.93 16.97
C ALA A 141 -13.77 -7.91 16.29
N LEU A 142 -14.17 -7.29 15.18
CA LEU A 142 -13.40 -6.21 14.53
C LEU A 142 -13.29 -4.95 15.38
N LEU A 143 -14.27 -4.69 16.24
CA LEU A 143 -14.29 -3.56 17.17
C LEU A 143 -13.52 -3.83 18.47
N LYS A 144 -13.29 -5.10 18.82
CA LYS A 144 -12.48 -5.48 19.98
C LYS A 144 -11.00 -5.37 19.61
N ASP A 145 -10.29 -4.48 20.31
CA ASP A 145 -8.87 -4.14 20.08
C ASP A 145 -7.93 -5.22 20.68
N ASP A 146 -8.33 -6.51 20.70
CA ASP A 146 -7.58 -7.58 21.36
C ASP A 146 -6.29 -7.88 20.59
N GLU A 147 -5.14 -7.80 21.28
CA GLU A 147 -3.82 -8.10 20.69
C GLU A 147 -3.64 -9.61 20.52
N ASN A 148 -3.57 -10.07 19.27
CA ASN A 148 -3.38 -11.47 18.95
C ASN A 148 -1.89 -11.86 18.95
N ALA A 149 -1.60 -13.16 19.05
CA ALA A 149 -0.21 -13.65 18.98
C ALA A 149 0.48 -13.28 17.65
N GLU A 150 -0.30 -13.20 16.56
CA GLU A 150 0.17 -12.75 15.25
C GLU A 150 0.60 -11.28 15.25
N ASP A 151 -0.15 -10.39 15.92
CA ASP A 151 0.18 -8.97 16.03
C ASP A 151 1.54 -8.78 16.73
N LYS A 152 1.85 -9.65 17.70
CA LYS A 152 3.12 -9.63 18.43
C LYS A 152 4.29 -10.13 17.59
N LEU A 153 4.05 -11.05 16.65
CA LEU A 153 5.07 -11.55 15.72
C LEU A 153 5.42 -10.49 14.66
N ILE A 154 4.44 -9.72 14.20
CA ILE A 154 4.67 -8.64 13.23
C ILE A 154 5.41 -7.45 13.87
N GLN A 155 5.24 -7.23 15.19
CA GLN A 155 5.94 -6.18 15.93
C GLN A 155 7.33 -6.59 16.45
N THR A 156 8.06 -7.42 15.70
CA THR A 156 9.47 -7.75 15.98
C THR A 156 10.38 -7.14 14.92
N ASP A 157 11.69 -7.18 15.18
CA ASP A 157 12.67 -6.80 14.18
C ASP A 157 12.68 -7.79 13.01
N ILE A 158 12.87 -7.26 11.79
CA ILE A 158 13.07 -8.04 10.58
C ILE A 158 14.55 -8.40 10.43
N SER A 159 14.84 -9.65 10.07
CA SER A 159 16.21 -10.08 9.76
C SER A 159 16.66 -9.53 8.39
N GLU A 160 17.96 -9.33 8.18
CA GLU A 160 18.49 -8.86 6.88
C GLU A 160 18.16 -9.84 5.75
N GLU A 161 18.21 -11.15 6.03
CA GLU A 161 17.83 -12.22 5.10
C GLU A 161 16.36 -12.15 4.70
N ASP A 162 15.46 -11.88 5.65
CA ASP A 162 14.03 -11.74 5.36
C ASP A 162 13.73 -10.41 4.66
N LEU A 163 14.44 -9.33 4.99
CA LEU A 163 14.32 -8.05 4.30
C LEU A 163 14.69 -8.17 2.83
N ASP A 164 15.81 -8.83 2.51
CA ASP A 164 16.23 -9.06 1.12
C ASP A 164 15.20 -9.88 0.34
N ARG A 165 14.54 -10.85 1.00
CA ARG A 165 13.45 -11.61 0.39
C ARG A 165 12.21 -10.76 0.14
N VAL A 166 11.82 -9.89 1.07
CA VAL A 166 10.68 -8.95 0.90
C VAL A 166 10.95 -7.91 -0.18
N LEU A 167 12.22 -7.54 -0.37
CA LEU A 167 12.66 -6.61 -1.41
C LEU A 167 12.84 -7.28 -2.77
N ASP A 168 12.86 -8.62 -2.84
CA ASP A 168 12.88 -9.33 -4.12
C ASP A 168 11.54 -9.17 -4.83
N ARG A 169 11.61 -8.84 -6.12
CA ARG A 169 10.46 -8.56 -7.00
C ARG A 169 10.43 -9.52 -8.19
N SER A 170 11.24 -10.59 -8.12
CA SER A 170 11.31 -11.63 -9.13
C SER A 170 9.96 -12.30 -9.38
N ASP A 171 9.12 -12.39 -8.33
CA ASP A 171 7.74 -12.90 -8.34
C ASP A 171 6.76 -12.06 -9.17
N LEU A 172 6.99 -10.75 -9.27
CA LEU A 172 6.15 -9.80 -10.01
C LEU A 172 6.55 -9.64 -11.47
N MET A 173 7.76 -10.08 -11.83
CA MET A 173 8.23 -10.05 -13.21
C MET A 173 7.60 -11.21 -13.97
N ILE A 174 6.68 -10.91 -14.90
CA ILE A 174 6.04 -11.91 -15.76
C ILE A 174 7.12 -12.71 -16.49
N THR A 175 7.39 -13.93 -16.04
CA THR A 175 8.22 -14.88 -16.77
C THR A 175 7.49 -15.22 -18.08
N LEU A 176 8.24 -15.22 -19.19
CA LEU A 176 7.76 -15.70 -20.49
C LEU A 176 7.08 -17.08 -20.33
N PRO A 177 6.03 -17.40 -21.10
CA PRO A 177 5.30 -18.65 -20.97
C PRO A 177 6.22 -19.82 -21.35
N GLY A 178 6.82 -20.46 -20.34
CA GLY A 178 7.77 -21.56 -20.55
C GLY A 178 8.62 -21.94 -19.34
N GLU A 179 8.83 -21.03 -18.38
CA GLU A 179 9.57 -21.34 -17.15
C GLU A 179 8.61 -21.41 -15.96
N THR A 180 8.05 -22.59 -15.72
CA THR A 180 7.39 -22.90 -14.45
C THR A 180 8.47 -23.11 -13.39
N GLN A 181 9.06 -22.02 -12.88
CA GLN A 181 9.69 -22.11 -11.59
C GLN A 181 8.57 -22.16 -10.55
N ALA A 182 8.43 -23.29 -9.88
CA ALA A 182 7.65 -23.40 -8.67
C ALA A 182 8.35 -22.53 -7.60
N GLN A 183 8.15 -21.21 -7.65
CA GLN A 183 8.52 -20.34 -6.56
C GLN A 183 7.59 -20.70 -5.40
N GLU A 184 8.19 -21.19 -4.31
CA GLU A 184 7.51 -21.41 -3.05
C GLU A 184 6.71 -20.15 -2.70
N ALA A 185 5.42 -20.31 -2.43
CA ALA A 185 4.55 -19.19 -2.07
C ALA A 185 5.20 -18.45 -0.90
N PHE A 186 5.59 -17.19 -1.12
CA PHE A 186 6.16 -16.36 -0.07
C PHE A 186 5.19 -16.35 1.12
N PRO A 187 5.67 -16.54 2.37
CA PRO A 187 4.78 -16.57 3.52
C PRO A 187 3.93 -15.29 3.54
N VAL A 188 2.69 -15.36 4.04
CA VAL A 188 1.84 -14.16 4.11
C VAL A 188 2.26 -13.28 5.29
N LYS A 189 2.91 -13.86 6.31
CA LYS A 189 3.34 -13.18 7.54
C LYS A 189 4.69 -13.74 8.01
N GLY A 190 5.53 -12.86 8.55
CA GLY A 190 6.79 -13.21 9.17
C GLY A 190 7.18 -12.25 10.29
N PRO A 191 8.34 -12.46 10.93
CA PRO A 191 8.84 -11.56 11.96
C PRO A 191 9.14 -10.18 11.34
N GLY A 192 8.41 -9.16 11.77
CA GLY A 192 8.60 -7.79 11.29
C GLY A 192 7.97 -7.45 9.94
N TRP A 193 7.19 -8.35 9.32
CA TRP A 193 6.54 -8.08 8.04
C TRP A 193 5.23 -8.86 7.82
N GLU A 194 4.35 -8.29 7.00
CA GLU A 194 3.10 -8.89 6.55
C GLU A 194 2.89 -8.52 5.08
N VAL A 195 2.64 -9.51 4.23
CA VAL A 195 2.32 -9.31 2.82
C VAL A 195 0.81 -9.31 2.64
N VAL A 196 0.30 -8.18 2.17
CA VAL A 196 -1.12 -8.02 1.83
C VAL A 196 -1.26 -8.13 0.32
N SER A 197 -1.67 -9.32 -0.15
CA SER A 197 -1.93 -9.51 -1.59
C SER A 197 -3.26 -8.88 -1.98
N SER A 198 -3.27 -8.21 -3.13
CA SER A 198 -4.45 -7.60 -3.76
C SER A 198 -4.91 -8.48 -4.93
N SER A 199 -5.29 -9.73 -4.68
CA SER A 199 -5.82 -10.58 -5.75
C SER A 199 -7.23 -10.11 -6.15
N ALA A 200 -7.32 -9.45 -7.31
CA ALA A 200 -8.54 -9.15 -8.10
C ALA A 200 -9.80 -8.64 -7.36
N GLY A 201 -9.65 -8.08 -6.16
CA GLY A 201 -10.73 -7.67 -5.28
C GLY A 201 -10.23 -6.79 -4.14
N GLY A 202 -9.44 -5.77 -4.47
CA GLY A 202 -8.84 -4.85 -3.49
C GLY A 202 -7.89 -5.53 -2.51
N MET A 203 -7.32 -4.74 -1.60
CA MET A 203 -6.37 -5.16 -0.56
C MET A 203 -6.89 -6.24 0.41
N LEU A 204 -8.12 -6.73 0.26
CA LEU A 204 -8.81 -7.54 1.26
C LEU A 204 -9.04 -9.00 0.82
N SER A 205 -8.67 -9.41 -0.39
CA SER A 205 -8.78 -10.82 -0.79
C SER A 205 -7.80 -11.74 -0.05
N SER A 206 -6.71 -11.17 0.49
CA SER A 206 -5.74 -11.84 1.36
C SER A 206 -6.24 -12.12 2.79
N LEU A 207 -7.46 -11.72 3.15
CA LEU A 207 -7.99 -11.84 4.52
C LEU A 207 -8.95 -13.00 4.75
N ASN A 208 -9.37 -13.64 3.68
CA ASN A 208 -10.28 -14.79 3.74
C ASN A 208 -9.52 -16.12 3.55
N SER A 209 -8.19 -16.13 3.67
CA SER A 209 -7.34 -17.32 3.55
C SER A 209 -6.47 -17.49 4.78
#